data_AF-A0A2T4C9T3-F1
#
_entry.id   AF-A0A2T4C9T3-F1
#
_cell.length_a   1.000
_cell.length_b   1.000
_cell.length_c   1.000
_cell.angle_alpha   90.00
_cell.angle_beta   90.00
_cell.angle_gamma   90.00
#
_symmetry.space_group_name_H-M   'P 1'
#
loop_
_entity.id
_entity.type
_entity.pdbx_description
1 polymer ?
#
loop_
_entity_poly.entity_id
_entity_poly.type
_entity_poly.pdbx_seq_one_letter_code
_entity_poly.pdbx_strand_id
1 'polypeptide(L)' 'MCDWEEFLFTCNHSQVRLKSYCHFARNDPNHGCLGVKVLRSSWRQSVPCDDCLLKGYPVGLSHRGIR' A
#
# COMPACT_ATOMS: atom_id res chain seq x y z
N MET A 1 -5.12 -16.90 4.82
CA MET A 1 -4.62 -15.90 3.84
C MET A 1 -4.30 -14.62 4.60
N CYS A 2 -3.30 -13.85 4.15
CA CYS A 2 -3.08 -12.51 4.70
C CYS A 2 -3.99 -11.54 3.95
N ASP A 3 -4.65 -10.66 4.70
CA ASP A 3 -5.49 -9.63 4.12
C ASP A 3 -4.72 -8.33 3.98
N TRP A 4 -4.88 -7.69 2.84
CA TRP A 4 -4.25 -6.42 2.50
C TRP A 4 -5.30 -5.38 2.15
N GLU A 5 -4.94 -4.12 2.34
CA GLU A 5 -5.70 -2.95 1.92
C GLU A 5 -4.85 -2.08 1.03
N GLU A 6 -5.47 -1.47 0.02
CA GLU A 6 -4.82 -0.53 -0.88
C GLU A 6 -5.32 0.88 -0.58
N PHE A 7 -4.41 1.85 -0.64
CA PHE A 7 -4.67 3.26 -0.45
C PHE A 7 -4.30 3.99 -1.73
N LEU A 8 -5.28 4.62 -2.37
CA LEU A 8 -5.15 5.36 -3.63
C LEU A 8 -5.07 6.85 -3.33
N PHE A 9 -3.97 7.50 -3.67
CA PHE A 9 -3.71 8.91 -3.33
C PHE A 9 -4.01 9.83 -4.51
N THR A 10 -4.21 11.13 -4.22
CA THR A 10 -4.49 12.14 -5.25
C THR A 10 -3.33 12.37 -6.22
N CYS A 11 -2.10 12.01 -5.83
CA CYS A 11 -0.92 12.02 -6.68
C CYS A 11 -0.81 10.80 -7.62
N ASN A 12 -1.87 9.99 -7.76
CA ASN A 12 -1.92 8.78 -8.59
C ASN A 12 -0.94 7.67 -8.17
N HIS A 13 -0.45 7.73 -6.93
CA HIS A 13 0.27 6.64 -6.28
C HIS A 13 -0.70 5.74 -5.52
N SER A 14 -0.29 4.49 -5.31
CA SER A 14 -0.97 3.58 -4.39
C SER A 14 0.01 2.97 -3.39
N GLN A 15 -0.48 2.69 -2.19
CA GLN A 15 0.25 1.92 -1.17
C GLN A 15 -0.59 0.74 -0.75
N VAL A 16 0.02 -0.42 -0.63
CA VAL A 16 -0.64 -1.63 -0.13
C VAL A 16 -0.11 -1.93 1.26
N ARG A 17 -1.02 -2.06 2.24
CA ARG A 17 -0.69 -2.30 3.64
C ARG A 17 -1.35 -3.59 4.13
N LEU A 18 -0.65 -4.29 5.01
CA LEU A 18 -1.16 -5.50 5.62
C LEU A 18 -2.25 -5.12 6.63
N LYS A 19 -3.45 -5.67 6.43
CA LYS A 19 -4.58 -5.51 7.35
C LYS A 19 -4.57 -6.59 8.43
N SER A 20 -4.36 -7.84 8.02
CA SER A 20 -4.36 -8.98 8.93
C SER A 20 -3.39 -10.06 8.47
N TYR A 21 -2.71 -10.68 9.43
CA TYR A 21 -1.89 -11.84 9.19
C TYR A 21 -2.76 -13.09 9.06
N CYS A 22 -2.32 -14.03 8.22
CA CYS A 22 -2.91 -15.37 8.19
C CYS A 22 -2.64 -16.13 9.50
N HIS A 23 -3.35 -17.24 9.71
CA HIS A 23 -3.15 -18.11 10.87
C HIS A 23 -1.68 -18.51 11.10
N PHE A 24 -0.93 -18.74 10.03
CA PHE A 24 0.47 -19.17 10.11
C PHE A 24 1.44 -18.03 10.44
N ALA A 25 1.13 -16.80 10.04
CA ALA A 25 2.02 -15.65 10.20
C ALA A 25 1.66 -14.75 11.41
N ARG A 26 0.47 -14.92 12.01
CA ARG A 26 0.00 -14.03 13.09
C ARG A 26 0.84 -14.05 14.37
N ASN A 27 1.59 -15.13 14.61
CA ASN A 27 2.39 -15.32 15.82
C ASN A 27 3.89 -15.09 15.59
N ASP A 28 4.33 -14.88 14.35
CA ASP A 28 5.73 -14.66 14.01
C ASP A 28 5.82 -13.49 13.01
N PRO A 29 6.19 -12.28 13.48
CA PRO A 29 6.31 -11.10 12.64
C PRO A 29 7.32 -11.25 11.49
N ASN A 30 8.30 -12.15 11.62
CA ASN A 30 9.32 -12.42 10.60
C ASN A 30 8.90 -13.55 9.65
N HIS A 31 7.73 -14.15 9.85
CA HIS A 31 7.22 -15.18 8.97
C HIS A 31 6.84 -14.59 7.61
N GLY A 32 7.68 -14.83 6.60
CA GLY A 32 7.37 -14.53 5.22
C GLY A 32 6.16 -15.35 4.77
N CYS A 33 4.97 -14.75 4.79
CA CYS A 33 3.76 -15.43 4.33
C CYS A 33 3.83 -15.71 2.82
N LEU A 34 4.18 -16.95 2.46
CA LEU A 34 4.20 -17.47 1.09
C LEU A 34 2.80 -17.86 0.57
N GLY A 35 1.78 -17.79 1.44
CA GLY A 35 0.40 -18.06 1.07
C GLY A 35 -0.25 -16.95 0.24
N VAL A 36 -1.45 -17.24 -0.27
CA VAL A 36 -2.22 -16.30 -1.11
C VAL A 36 -2.52 -15.01 -0.34
N LYS A 37 -2.26 -13.88 -1.02
CA LYS A 37 -2.54 -12.53 -0.56
C LYS A 37 -3.89 -12.08 -1.12
N VAL A 38 -4.77 -11.56 -0.27
CA VAL A 38 -6.09 -11.09 -0.68
C VAL A 38 -6.20 -9.60 -0.43
N LEU A 39 -6.43 -8.83 -1.49
CA LEU A 39 -6.75 -7.41 -1.38
C LEU A 39 -8.24 -7.28 -1.02
N ARG A 40 -8.54 -6.79 0.19
CA ARG A 40 -9.91 -6.72 0.71
C ARG A 40 -10.63 -5.44 0.33
N SER A 41 -9.91 -4.33 0.32
CA SER A 41 -10.50 -3.01 0.13
C SER A 41 -9.48 -2.06 -0.47
N SER A 42 -9.98 -1.13 -1.28
CA SER A 42 -9.20 -0.01 -1.81
C SER A 42 -9.83 1.29 -1.34
N TRP A 43 -9.03 2.15 -0.71
CA TRP A 43 -9.46 3.37 -0.06
C TRP A 43 -8.91 4.58 -0.80
N ARG A 44 -9.78 5.45 -1.31
CA ARG A 44 -9.35 6.73 -1.89
C ARG A 44 -9.02 7.72 -0.78
N GLN A 45 -7.81 8.25 -0.83
CA GLN A 45 -7.33 9.29 0.07
C GLN A 45 -7.59 10.66 -0.58
N SER A 46 -7.88 11.65 0.25
CA SER A 46 -8.00 13.05 -0.15
C SER A 46 -6.66 13.79 -0.21
N VAL A 47 -5.57 13.12 0.17
CA VAL A 47 -4.21 13.67 0.26
C VAL A 47 -3.25 12.98 -0.71
N PRO A 48 -2.14 13.63 -1.12
CA PRO A 48 -1.03 12.96 -1.77
C PRO A 48 -0.30 12.02 -0.80
N CYS A 49 0.51 11.08 -1.32
CA CYS A 49 1.32 10.21 -0.47
C CYS A 49 2.48 10.96 0.20
N ASP A 50 3.01 10.39 1.29
CA ASP A 50 4.13 10.96 2.05
C ASP A 50 5.36 11.27 1.19
N ASP A 51 5.70 10.39 0.24
CA ASP A 51 6.81 10.62 -0.71
C ASP A 51 6.61 11.88 -1.57
N CYS A 52 5.38 12.13 -2.03
CA CYS A 52 5.07 13.33 -2.81
C CYS A 52 5.06 14.58 -1.94
N LEU A 53 4.58 14.47 -0.70
CA LEU A 53 4.62 15.55 0.28
C LEU A 53 6.06 15.95 0.59
N LEU A 54 6.94 14.98 0.86
CA LEU A 54 8.35 15.21 1.19
C LEU A 54 9.16 15.78 0.03
N LYS A 55 8.87 15.36 -1.20
CA LYS A 55 9.55 15.86 -2.41
C LYS A 55 8.97 17.17 -2.95
N GLY A 56 7.88 17.67 -2.37
CA GLY A 56 7.21 18.88 -2.81
C GLY A 56 6.59 18.77 -4.21
N TYR A 57 6.22 17.56 -4.64
CA TYR A 57 5.70 17.36 -5.99
C TYR A 57 4.28 17.93 -6.14
N PRO A 58 3.98 18.64 -7.24
CA PRO A 58 2.63 19.07 -7.55
C PRO A 58 1.68 17.88 -7.66
N VAL A 59 0.47 18.03 -7.08
CA VAL A 59 -0.62 17.06 -7.20
C VAL A 59 -0.91 16.81 -8.69
N GLY A 60 -0.79 15.56 -9.14
CA GLY A 60 -1.16 15.13 -10.49
C GLY A 60 -0.02 14.76 -11.44
N LEU A 61 1.25 14.90 -11.04
CA LEU A 61 2.38 14.38 -11.82
C LEU A 61 2.60 12.89 -11.51
N SER A 62 2.19 12.03 -12.45
CA SER A 62 2.46 10.60 -12.40
C SER A 62 3.94 10.34 -12.65
N HIS A 63 4.75 10.17 -11.61
CA HIS A 63 6.18 9.86 -11.71
C HIS A 63 6.48 8.39 -12.07
N ARG A 64 5.55 7.69 -12.72
CA ARG A 64 5.79 6.34 -13.24
C ARG A 64 6.79 6.42 -14.39
N GLY A 65 8.08 6.38 -14.07
CA GLY A 65 9.13 6.31 -15.09
C GLY A 65 10.47 6.85 -14.66
N ILE A 66 11.10 6.25 -13.65
CA ILE A 66 12.56 6.16 -13.61
C ILE A 66 12.89 4.71 -13.25
N ARG A 67 13.13 3.90 -14.29
CA ARG A 67 13.95 2.69 -14.19
C ARG A 67 15.38 3.09 -14.45
#